data_AF-A0A7K4HCC5-F1
#
_entry.id   AF-A0A7K4HCC5-F1
#
_cell.length_a   1.000
_cell.length_b   1.000
_cell.length_c   1.000
_cell.angle_alpha   90.00
_cell.angle_beta   90.00
_cell.angle_gamma   90.00
#
_symmetry.space_group_name_H-M   'P 1'
#
loop_
_entity.id
_entity.type
_entity.pdbx_description
1 polymer ?
#
loop_
_entity_poly.entity_id
_entity_poly.type
_entity_poly.pdbx_seq_one_letter_code
_entity_poly.pdbx_strand_id
1 'polypeptide(L)' 'MPLRFNSCPHCNQRIVFSIDENDINSTSYPAPVYILHKSESCGKVSTFYVDSLLRVSYKELEKKAGAIKTIETRD' A
#
# COMPACT_ATOMS: atom_id res chain seq x y z
N MET A 1 -4.09 7.50 -12.45
CA MET A 1 -3.66 7.13 -11.08
C MET A 1 -4.41 7.95 -10.03
N PRO A 2 -5.44 7.40 -9.38
CA PRO A 2 -6.11 8.05 -8.27
C PRO A 2 -5.20 8.11 -7.03
N LEU A 3 -5.16 9.28 -6.37
CA LEU A 3 -4.52 9.43 -5.07
C LEU A 3 -5.35 8.71 -3.99
N ARG A 4 -4.68 7.95 -3.14
CA ARG A 4 -5.25 7.23 -2.02
C ARG A 4 -4.68 7.81 -0.72
N PHE A 5 -5.56 7.89 0.27
CA PHE A 5 -5.25 8.37 1.60
C PHE A 5 -5.48 7.23 2.59
N ASN A 6 -4.46 6.92 3.40
CA ASN A 6 -4.59 5.94 4.47
C ASN A 6 -3.70 6.35 5.65
N SER A 7 -3.62 5.50 6.68
CA SER A 7 -2.70 5.66 7.80
C SER A 7 -1.69 4.53 7.82
N CYS A 8 -0.42 4.87 8.03
CA CYS A 8 0.66 3.90 8.19
C CYS A 8 0.34 2.97 9.37
N PRO A 9 0.38 1.63 9.22
CA PRO A 9 0.08 0.73 10.32
C PRO A 9 1.17 0.74 11.42
N HIS A 10 2.36 1.27 11.16
CA HIS A 10 3.44 1.32 12.15
C HIS A 10 3.42 2.56 13.05
N CYS A 11 3.23 3.75 12.46
CA CYS A 11 3.29 5.02 13.20
C CYS A 11 1.94 5.76 13.25
N ASN A 12 0.90 5.20 12.62
CA ASN A 12 -0.44 5.78 12.52
C ASN A 12 -0.52 7.18 11.88
N GLN A 13 0.58 7.65 11.29
CA GLN A 13 0.62 8.90 10.54
C GLN A 13 -0.12 8.75 9.21
N ARG A 14 -0.66 9.87 8.72
CA ARG A 14 -1.33 9.93 7.42
C ARG A 14 -0.30 9.67 6.32
N ILE A 15 -0.67 8.79 5.39
CA ILE A 15 0.11 8.47 4.19
C ILE A 15 -0.73 8.72 2.95
N VAL A 16 -0.09 9.25 1.92
CA VAL A 16 -0.69 9.46 0.60
C VAL A 16 0.09 8.66 -0.41
N PHE A 17 -0.57 7.90 -1.26
CA PHE A 17 0.10 7.11 -2.30
C PHE A 17 -0.81 6.98 -3.52
N SER A 18 -0.24 6.55 -4.65
CA SER A 18 -0.97 6.32 -5.90
C SER A 18 -0.81 4.86 -6.29
N ILE A 19 -1.91 4.18 -6.56
CA ILE A 19 -1.92 2.78 -7.03
C ILE A 19 -2.62 2.75 -8.38
N ASP A 20 -2.05 1.99 -9.31
CA ASP A 20 -2.64 1.66 -10.60
C ASP A 20 -2.87 0.15 -10.73
N GLU A 21 -3.68 -0.26 -11.70
CA GLU A 21 -3.93 -1.69 -11.97
C GLU A 21 -2.63 -2.44 -12.34
N ASN A 22 -1.69 -1.73 -12.95
CA ASN A 22 -0.36 -2.27 -13.29
C ASN A 22 0.55 -2.51 -12.07
N ASP A 23 0.23 -1.92 -10.91
CA ASP A 23 1.01 -2.10 -9.69
C ASP A 23 0.53 -3.30 -8.85
N ILE A 24 -0.62 -3.91 -9.21
CA ILE A 24 -1.25 -5.00 -8.47
C ILE A 24 -1.39 -6.27 -9.31
N ASN A 25 -1.44 -7.42 -8.65
CA ASN A 25 -1.79 -8.66 -9.31
C ASN A 25 -3.32 -8.82 -9.34
N SER A 26 -3.94 -8.52 -10.48
CA SER A 26 -5.39 -8.62 -10.70
C SER A 26 -5.91 -10.06 -10.83
N THR A 27 -5.04 -11.07 -10.76
CA THR A 27 -5.44 -12.49 -10.86
C THR A 27 -6.23 -12.96 -9.62
N SER A 28 -6.00 -12.33 -8.47
CA SER A 28 -6.68 -12.69 -7.21
C SER A 28 -6.87 -11.47 -6.32
N TYR A 29 -8.07 -11.36 -5.75
CA TYR A 29 -8.42 -10.30 -4.80
C TYR A 29 -8.71 -10.88 -3.41
N PRO A 30 -8.38 -10.12 -2.34
CA PRO A 30 -7.73 -8.82 -2.38
C PRO A 30 -6.24 -8.93 -2.69
N ALA A 31 -5.76 -8.05 -3.57
CA ALA A 31 -4.40 -8.10 -4.11
C ALA A 31 -3.44 -7.39 -3.16
N PRO A 32 -2.31 -8.01 -2.76
CA PRO A 32 -1.31 -7.35 -1.91
C PRO A 32 -0.52 -6.30 -2.69
N VAL A 33 -0.21 -5.19 -2.02
CA VAL A 33 0.61 -4.07 -2.50
C VAL A 33 1.56 -3.65 -1.39
N TYR A 34 2.84 -3.49 -1.69
CA TYR A 34 3.76 -2.95 -0.70
C TYR A 34 3.73 -1.43 -0.72
N ILE A 35 3.57 -0.83 0.45
CA ILE A 35 3.62 0.63 0.61
C ILE A 35 4.76 0.97 1.56
N LEU A 36 5.75 1.69 1.05
CA LEU A 36 6.84 2.26 1.83
C LEU A 36 6.45 3.64 2.31
N HIS A 37 6.33 3.80 3.64
CA HIS A 37 6.10 5.11 4.23
C HIS A 37 7.42 5.91 4.24
N LYS A 38 7.55 6.83 3.28
CA LYS A 38 8.75 7.66 3.05
C LYS A 38 8.82 8.87 4.00
N SER A 39 8.63 8.62 5.29
CA SER A 39 8.83 9.65 6.33
C SER A 39 10.09 9.34 7.12
N GLU A 40 10.87 10.37 7.49
CA GLU A 40 12.06 10.24 8.36
C GLU A 40 11.75 9.55 9.69
N SER A 41 10.50 9.65 10.15
CA SER A 41 10.04 9.05 11.43
C SER A 41 9.63 7.57 11.31
N CYS A 42 9.46 7.04 10.09
CA CYS A 42 8.93 5.68 9.90
C CYS A 42 9.84 4.82 9.03
N GLY A 43 9.99 5.16 7.74
CA GLY A 43 10.81 4.39 6.78
C GLY A 43 10.43 2.91 6.62
N LYS A 44 9.27 2.46 7.11
CA LYS A 44 8.86 1.05 7.09
C LYS A 44 7.96 0.72 5.89
N VAL A 45 8.09 -0.51 5.41
CA VAL A 45 7.24 -1.10 4.38
C VAL A 45 6.13 -1.89 5.05
N SER A 46 4.90 -1.72 4.58
CA SER A 46 3.74 -2.49 5.02
C SER A 46 3.00 -3.05 3.81
N THR A 47 2.24 -4.13 4.02
CA THR A 47 1.41 -4.71 2.96
C THR A 47 -0.01 -4.19 3.05
N PHE A 48 -0.53 -3.67 1.95
CA PHE A 48 -1.89 -3.20 1.79
C PHE A 48 -2.61 -4.10 0.82
N TYR A 49 -3.77 -4.60 1.22
CA TYR A 49 -4.58 -5.46 0.39
C TYR A 49 -5.68 -4.63 -0.25
N VAL A 50 -5.73 -4.61 -1.58
CA VAL A 50 -6.70 -3.81 -2.35
C VAL A 50 -7.73 -4.67 -3.06
N ASP A 51 -8.95 -4.17 -3.20
CA ASP A 51 -10.02 -4.80 -3.99
C ASP A 51 -9.86 -4.50 -5.50
N SER A 52 -10.79 -5.03 -6.30
CA SER A 52 -10.85 -4.78 -7.75
C SER A 52 -11.08 -3.33 -8.15
N LEU A 53 -11.47 -2.48 -7.21
CA LEU A 53 -11.66 -1.04 -7.39
C LEU A 53 -10.48 -0.24 -6.81
N LEU A 54 -9.35 -0.91 -6.52
CA LEU A 54 -8.14 -0.34 -5.95
C LEU A 54 -8.37 0.35 -4.60
N ARG A 55 -9.36 -0.10 -3.83
CA ARG A 55 -9.65 0.39 -2.48
C ARG A 55 -8.96 -0.52 -1.48
N VAL A 56 -8.33 0.08 -0.47
CA VAL A 56 -7.67 -0.69 0.58
C VAL A 56 -8.74 -1.36 1.44
N SER A 57 -8.70 -2.69 1.48
CA SER A 57 -9.58 -3.52 2.30
C SER A 57 -8.99 -3.72 3.70
N TYR A 58 -7.71 -4.10 3.79
CA TYR A 58 -7.01 -4.26 5.05
C TYR A 58 -5.49 -4.08 4.87
N LYS A 59 -4.77 -4.00 5.98
CA LYS A 59 -3.34 -3.73 6.02
C LYS A 59 -2.63 -4.62 7.03
N GLU A 60 -1.41 -5.01 6.70
CA GLU A 60 -0.52 -5.79 7.55
C GLU A 60 0.81 -5.07 7.76
N LEU A 61 1.40 -5.27 8.93
CA LEU A 61 2.68 -4.68 9.34
C LEU A 61 3.87 -5.30 8.60
N GLU A 62 3.73 -6.53 8.13
CA GLU A 62 4.80 -7.29 7.48
C GLU A 62 4.70 -7.23 5.96
N LYS A 63 5.83 -7.46 5.30
CA LYS A 63 5.91 -7.65 3.85
C LYS A 63 5.47 -9.07 3.49
N LYS A 64 4.24 -9.26 3.02
CA LYS A 64 3.69 -10.58 2.62
C LYS A 64 3.87 -10.82 1.13
N ALA A 65 4.30 -12.03 0.76
CA ALA A 65 4.50 -12.40 -0.64
C ALA A 65 3.24 -12.18 -1.50
N GLY A 66 3.46 -11.76 -2.75
CA GLY A 66 2.40 -11.65 -3.76
C GLY A 66 2.24 -10.25 -4.38
N ALA A 67 2.76 -9.20 -3.73
CA ALA A 67 2.73 -7.87 -4.32
C ALA A 67 3.79 -7.73 -5.42
N ILE A 68 3.40 -7.11 -6.54
CA ILE A 68 4.25 -6.94 -7.71
C ILE A 68 5.30 -5.85 -7.46
N LYS A 69 4.93 -4.81 -6.71
CA LYS A 69 5.73 -3.60 -6.58
C LYS A 69 5.64 -2.98 -5.19
N THR A 70 6.67 -2.19 -4.88
CA THR A 70 6.69 -1.30 -3.72
C THR A 70 6.41 0.12 -4.17
N ILE A 71 5.38 0.73 -3.58
CA ILE A 71 4.92 2.08 -3.85
C ILE A 71 5.38 2.98 -2.72
N GLU A 72 6.05 4.06 -3.06
CA GLU A 72 6.45 5.07 -2.08
C GLU A 72 5.30 6.04 -1.81
N THR A 73 5.12 6.40 -0.54
CA THR A 73 4.20 7.47 -0.17
C THR A 73 4.74 8.83 -0.57
N ARG A 74 3.84 9.78 -0.80
CA ARG A 74 4.12 11.21 -0.96
C ARG A 74 3.79 11.89 0.37
N ASP A 75 4.70 12.71 0.88
CA ASP A 75 4.44 13.67 1.96
C ASP A 75 3.55 14.83 1.47
#